data_AF-A0A969R7Q2-F1
#
_entry.id   AF-A0A969R7Q2-F1
#
_cell.length_a   1.000
_cell.length_b   1.000
_cell.length_c   1.000
_cell.angle_alpha   90.00
_cell.angle_beta   90.00
_cell.angle_gamma   90.00
#
_symmetry.space_group_name_H-M   'P 1'
#
loop_
_entity.id
_entity.type
_entity.pdbx_description
1 polymer ?
#
loop_
_entity_poly.entity_id
_entity_poly.type
_entity_poly.pdbx_seq_one_letter_code
_entity_poly.pdbx_strand_id
1 'polypeptide(L)'
;MTSYLVNILLVDDHLNSLQVLSLLLARQGYRVRKATSGQIALHTIQAELPDLILLDIQMPQMDGYEVCTALKADPATRPIPIIFLTASDDVADKVAAFNAGGVDYITKPFQASEVLARVQNQLTIQHQQRQLVEQNLYLQAEIQERQRLEFALRQANLDLQRLASVDSLTQVANRRCFDEHLAQEWQRLAREQLPLSLILCDVDYFKHFNDHYGHLAGDACLHRIAQTIGQVIKRPADLVARYGGEEFVVILPNTHAAGAVFVAEQVQTAIAQLKLPHSKSAVNSCVTLSLGITSLIPTADRSPHALIAAADAALYTAKSQGRNRWRMHLCEQTAVKKLPSRSQADFSLELWINNSPDNFLSKR
;
A
#
# COMPACT_ATOMS: atom_id res chain seq x y z
N MET A 1 -29.32 -0.95 34.87
CA MET A 1 -28.22 -1.92 34.85
C MET A 1 -28.47 -2.89 36.00
N THR A 2 -28.87 -4.12 35.70
CA THR A 2 -28.92 -5.20 36.69
C THR A 2 -27.53 -5.32 37.31
N SER A 3 -27.44 -5.13 38.63
CA SER A 3 -26.19 -5.36 39.38
C SER A 3 -25.82 -6.84 39.20
N TYR A 4 -24.85 -7.10 38.32
CA TYR A 4 -24.29 -8.44 38.15
C TYR A 4 -23.48 -8.73 39.41
N LEU A 5 -24.02 -9.56 40.28
CA LEU A 5 -23.34 -10.00 41.50
C LEU A 5 -22.30 -11.04 41.11
N VAL A 6 -21.03 -10.72 41.34
CA VAL A 6 -19.91 -11.64 41.10
C VAL A 6 -20.13 -12.93 41.88
N ASN A 7 -20.06 -14.05 41.18
CA ASN A 7 -20.34 -15.40 41.66
C ASN A 7 -19.04 -16.15 41.94
N ILE A 8 -18.77 -16.44 43.21
CA ILE A 8 -17.56 -17.16 43.65
C ILE A 8 -17.95 -18.57 44.08
N LEU A 9 -17.25 -19.58 43.56
CA LEU A 9 -17.40 -20.96 44.01
C LEU A 9 -16.30 -21.30 45.02
N LEU A 10 -16.71 -21.71 46.21
CA LEU A 10 -15.83 -22.26 47.24
C LEU A 10 -15.87 -23.78 47.19
N VAL A 11 -14.71 -24.42 47.15
CA VAL A 11 -14.56 -25.87 47.13
C VAL A 11 -13.58 -26.27 48.23
N ASP A 12 -14.08 -26.93 49.27
CA ASP A 12 -13.28 -27.39 50.42
C ASP A 12 -14.11 -28.48 51.12
N ASP A 13 -13.49 -29.59 51.52
CA ASP A 13 -14.18 -30.70 52.19
C ASP A 13 -14.47 -30.39 53.68
N HIS A 14 -13.78 -29.40 54.25
CA HIS A 14 -14.02 -28.93 55.60
C HIS A 14 -15.11 -27.85 55.65
N LEU A 15 -16.23 -28.19 56.30
CA LEU A 15 -17.38 -27.29 56.49
C LEU A 15 -17.03 -25.96 57.17
N ASN A 16 -16.04 -25.96 58.09
CA ASN A 16 -15.61 -24.74 58.78
C ASN A 16 -14.95 -23.74 57.82
N SER A 17 -14.06 -24.21 56.94
CA SER A 17 -13.44 -23.39 55.88
C SER A 17 -14.51 -22.74 54.99
N LEU A 18 -15.49 -23.55 54.54
CA LEU A 18 -16.61 -23.08 53.73
C LEU A 18 -17.47 -22.05 54.46
N GLN A 19 -17.68 -22.19 55.78
CA GLN A 19 -18.45 -21.23 56.57
C GLN A 19 -17.72 -19.89 56.72
N VAL A 20 -16.44 -19.92 57.10
CA VAL A 20 -15.63 -18.71 57.31
C VAL A 20 -15.49 -17.92 56.02
N LEU A 21 -15.03 -18.57 54.93
CA LEU A 21 -14.84 -17.90 53.64
C LEU A 21 -16.16 -17.38 53.06
N SER A 22 -17.25 -18.14 53.20
CA SER A 22 -18.55 -17.71 52.72
C SER A 22 -19.08 -16.48 53.44
N LEU A 23 -18.91 -16.40 54.77
CA LEU A 23 -19.33 -15.22 55.52
C LEU A 23 -18.49 -14.00 55.12
N LEU A 24 -17.17 -14.18 55.00
CA LEU A 24 -16.26 -13.10 54.60
C LEU A 24 -16.60 -12.52 53.22
N LEU A 25 -16.77 -13.39 52.23
CA LEU A 25 -17.06 -12.97 50.85
C LEU A 25 -18.49 -12.44 50.69
N ALA A 26 -19.48 -13.04 51.35
CA ALA A 26 -20.85 -12.55 51.32
C ALA A 26 -20.98 -11.13 51.92
N ARG A 27 -20.21 -10.80 52.96
CA ARG A 27 -20.17 -9.43 53.53
C ARG A 27 -19.63 -8.37 52.56
N GLN A 28 -18.87 -8.78 51.54
CA GLN A 28 -18.40 -7.91 50.45
C GLN A 28 -19.39 -7.84 49.28
N GLY A 29 -20.55 -8.49 49.39
CA GLY A 29 -21.59 -8.48 48.35
C GLY A 29 -21.39 -9.52 47.24
N TYR A 30 -20.47 -10.48 47.40
CA TYR A 30 -20.32 -11.57 46.45
C TYR A 30 -21.41 -12.64 46.63
N ARG A 31 -21.89 -13.21 45.51
CA ARG A 31 -22.74 -14.40 45.54
C ARG A 31 -21.83 -15.61 45.71
N VAL A 32 -21.93 -16.30 46.84
CA VAL A 32 -21.04 -17.42 47.16
C VAL A 32 -21.78 -18.74 47.00
N ARG A 33 -21.24 -19.64 46.18
CA ARG A 33 -21.67 -21.04 46.08
C ARG A 33 -20.63 -21.94 46.76
N LYS A 34 -21.06 -23.10 47.23
CA LYS A 34 -20.22 -24.03 48.00
C LYS A 34 -20.27 -25.42 47.38
N ALA A 35 -19.15 -26.11 47.35
CA ALA A 35 -19.02 -27.52 47.04
C ALA A 35 -18.12 -28.18 48.08
N THR A 36 -18.49 -29.37 48.54
CA THR A 36 -17.75 -30.11 49.57
C THR A 36 -16.83 -31.18 49.01
N SER A 37 -16.73 -31.29 47.68
CA SER A 37 -15.81 -32.19 46.99
C SER A 37 -15.56 -31.70 45.56
N GLY A 38 -14.46 -32.17 44.95
CA GLY A 38 -14.14 -31.88 43.56
C GLY A 38 -15.24 -32.29 42.59
N GLN A 39 -15.89 -33.42 42.82
CA GLN A 39 -16.96 -33.93 41.95
C GLN A 39 -18.22 -33.07 42.01
N ILE A 40 -18.60 -32.61 43.21
CA ILE A 40 -19.71 -31.66 43.38
C ILE A 40 -19.36 -30.32 42.73
N ALA A 41 -18.10 -29.88 42.83
CA ALA A 41 -17.64 -28.63 42.22
C ALA A 41 -17.80 -28.68 40.70
N LEU A 42 -17.30 -29.73 40.04
CA LEU A 42 -17.43 -29.91 38.59
C LEU A 42 -18.90 -29.92 38.14
N HIS A 43 -19.77 -30.65 38.84
CA HIS A 43 -21.21 -30.65 38.55
C HIS A 43 -21.85 -29.26 38.76
N THR A 44 -21.43 -28.52 39.78
CA THR A 44 -21.95 -27.17 40.08
C THR A 44 -21.54 -26.14 39.03
N ILE A 45 -20.34 -26.26 38.47
CA ILE A 45 -19.81 -25.38 37.43
C ILE A 45 -20.55 -25.58 36.10
N GLN A 46 -20.95 -26.83 35.78
CA GLN A 46 -21.74 -27.12 34.58
C GLN A 46 -23.11 -26.43 34.60
N ALA A 47 -23.73 -26.28 35.78
CA ALA A 47 -25.02 -25.62 35.90
C ALA A 47 -24.94 -24.09 35.72
N GLU A 48 -23.89 -23.46 36.24
CA GLU A 48 -23.66 -22.01 36.13
C GLU A 48 -22.16 -21.73 36.36
N LEU A 49 -21.52 -21.03 35.43
CA LEU A 49 -20.09 -20.73 35.51
C LEU A 49 -19.81 -19.67 36.60
N PRO A 50 -18.90 -19.92 37.55
CA PRO A 50 -18.45 -18.89 38.49
C PRO A 50 -17.47 -17.91 37.82
N ASP A 51 -17.39 -16.70 38.38
CA ASP A 51 -16.40 -15.70 37.98
C ASP A 51 -15.01 -15.98 38.61
N LEU A 52 -14.97 -16.71 39.74
CA LEU A 52 -13.74 -17.12 40.43
C LEU A 52 -13.98 -18.37 41.29
N ILE A 53 -12.96 -19.22 41.41
CA ILE A 53 -12.99 -20.42 42.25
C ILE A 53 -11.92 -20.33 43.35
N LEU A 54 -12.32 -20.55 44.61
CA LEU A 54 -11.39 -20.87 45.69
C LEU A 54 -11.42 -22.38 45.91
N LEU A 55 -10.28 -23.04 45.73
CA LEU A 55 -10.20 -24.50 45.63
C LEU A 55 -9.19 -25.06 46.61
N ASP A 56 -9.66 -25.88 47.55
CA ASP A 56 -8.78 -26.64 48.43
C ASP A 56 -7.95 -27.64 47.63
N ILE A 57 -6.67 -27.74 47.98
CA ILE A 57 -5.75 -28.69 47.35
C ILE A 57 -6.03 -30.10 47.87
N GLN A 58 -6.21 -30.23 49.18
CA GLN A 58 -6.31 -31.54 49.84
C GLN A 58 -7.78 -31.90 50.04
N MET A 59 -8.33 -32.73 49.15
CA MET A 59 -9.70 -33.24 49.28
C MET A 59 -9.74 -34.75 49.04
N PRO A 60 -10.67 -35.49 49.68
CA PRO A 60 -10.86 -36.91 49.44
C PRO A 60 -11.30 -37.21 48.01
N GLN A 61 -10.90 -38.38 47.50
CA GLN A 61 -11.26 -38.96 46.19
C GLN A 61 -10.71 -38.21 44.97
N MET A 62 -10.80 -36.89 44.95
CA MET A 62 -10.32 -36.03 43.88
C MET A 62 -9.69 -34.79 44.48
N ASP A 63 -8.40 -34.60 44.24
CA ASP A 63 -7.67 -33.46 44.79
C ASP A 63 -7.94 -32.17 43.99
N GLY A 64 -7.52 -31.02 44.56
CA GLY A 64 -7.72 -29.73 43.90
C GLY A 64 -6.97 -29.59 42.57
N TYR A 65 -5.82 -30.26 42.40
CA TYR A 65 -5.06 -30.19 41.16
C TYR A 65 -5.76 -30.94 40.03
N GLU A 66 -6.36 -32.10 40.31
CA GLU A 66 -7.17 -32.86 39.38
C GLU A 66 -8.40 -32.05 38.93
N VAL A 67 -9.08 -31.38 39.86
CA VAL A 67 -10.21 -30.49 39.55
C VAL A 67 -9.75 -29.33 38.66
N CYS A 68 -8.65 -28.66 39.02
CA CYS A 68 -8.11 -27.55 38.24
C CYS A 68 -7.74 -27.99 36.82
N THR A 69 -7.06 -29.13 36.69
CA THR A 69 -6.66 -29.70 35.39
C THR A 69 -7.89 -29.99 34.53
N ALA A 70 -8.94 -30.59 35.10
CA ALA A 70 -10.19 -30.83 34.40
C ALA A 70 -10.86 -29.53 33.91
N LEU A 71 -10.87 -28.48 34.74
CA LEU A 71 -11.44 -27.18 34.39
C LEU A 71 -10.61 -26.42 33.37
N LYS A 72 -9.27 -26.55 33.38
CA LYS A 72 -8.41 -25.91 32.38
C LYS A 72 -8.41 -26.64 31.04
N ALA A 73 -8.77 -27.94 31.02
CA ALA A 73 -8.91 -28.70 29.79
C ALA A 73 -10.07 -28.19 28.92
N ASP A 74 -11.22 -27.84 29.52
CA ASP A 74 -12.40 -27.37 28.80
C ASP A 74 -12.31 -25.86 28.45
N PRO A 75 -12.41 -25.47 27.16
CA PRO A 75 -12.41 -24.06 26.73
C PRO A 75 -13.43 -23.15 27.41
N ALA A 76 -14.58 -23.68 27.84
CA ALA A 76 -15.63 -22.89 28.50
C ALA A 76 -15.25 -22.51 29.93
N THR A 77 -14.51 -23.36 30.65
CA THR A 77 -14.10 -23.14 32.05
C THR A 77 -12.65 -22.70 32.19
N ARG A 78 -11.82 -22.91 31.17
CA ARG A 78 -10.40 -22.52 31.15
C ARG A 78 -10.14 -21.05 31.54
N PRO A 79 -10.97 -20.06 31.15
CA PRO A 79 -10.75 -18.67 31.53
C PRO A 79 -11.04 -18.35 33.00
N ILE A 80 -11.70 -19.25 33.76
CA ILE A 80 -12.08 -18.98 35.14
C ILE A 80 -10.83 -18.98 36.03
N PRO A 81 -10.56 -17.90 36.79
CA PRO A 81 -9.44 -17.87 37.74
C PRO A 81 -9.68 -18.83 38.90
N ILE A 82 -8.66 -19.64 39.21
CA ILE A 82 -8.65 -20.60 40.31
C ILE A 82 -7.56 -20.16 41.30
N ILE A 83 -7.96 -19.85 42.52
CA ILE A 83 -7.05 -19.58 43.64
C ILE A 83 -7.06 -20.80 44.54
N PHE A 84 -5.90 -21.42 44.74
CA PHE A 84 -5.79 -22.59 45.59
C PHE A 84 -5.79 -22.24 47.08
N LEU A 85 -6.33 -23.11 47.92
CA LEU A 85 -6.22 -23.03 49.38
C LEU A 85 -5.25 -24.12 49.84
N THR A 86 -4.17 -23.73 50.52
CA THR A 86 -3.10 -24.65 50.96
C THR A 86 -2.93 -24.64 52.47
N ALA A 87 -2.61 -25.80 53.07
CA ALA A 87 -2.28 -25.91 54.49
C ALA A 87 -0.80 -25.56 54.80
N SER A 88 0.08 -25.58 53.81
CA SER A 88 1.52 -25.33 53.96
C SER A 88 1.97 -24.17 53.05
N ASP A 89 2.94 -23.39 53.53
CA ASP A 89 3.59 -22.32 52.74
C ASP A 89 4.81 -22.83 51.96
N ASP A 90 4.95 -24.14 51.78
CA ASP A 90 6.05 -24.77 51.06
C ASP A 90 6.09 -24.32 49.59
N VAL A 91 7.31 -24.05 49.11
CA VAL A 91 7.60 -23.67 47.73
C VAL A 91 7.14 -24.76 46.74
N ALA A 92 7.21 -26.03 47.13
CA ALA A 92 6.78 -27.15 46.28
C ALA A 92 5.29 -27.07 45.90
N ASP A 93 4.42 -26.79 46.87
CA ASP A 93 2.98 -26.68 46.65
C ASP A 93 2.62 -25.45 45.81
N LYS A 94 3.36 -24.34 45.97
CA LYS A 94 3.16 -23.12 45.17
C LYS A 94 3.48 -23.35 43.70
N VAL A 95 4.60 -24.01 43.42
CA VAL A 95 5.02 -24.32 42.04
C VAL A 95 4.03 -25.29 41.39
N ALA A 96 3.56 -26.30 42.13
CA ALA A 96 2.54 -27.23 41.65
C ALA A 96 1.21 -26.52 41.32
N ALA A 97 0.75 -25.59 42.18
CA ALA A 97 -0.46 -24.80 41.96
C ALA A 97 -0.42 -23.98 40.66
N PHE A 98 0.69 -23.30 40.36
CA PHE A 98 0.82 -22.57 39.10
C PHE A 98 0.91 -23.50 37.89
N ASN A 99 1.64 -24.63 38.01
CA ASN A 99 1.76 -25.60 36.92
C ASN A 99 0.44 -26.30 36.58
N ALA A 100 -0.44 -26.51 37.57
CA ALA A 100 -1.79 -27.03 37.37
C ALA A 100 -2.73 -26.01 36.69
N GLY A 101 -2.31 -24.75 36.55
CA GLY A 101 -3.10 -23.67 35.95
C GLY A 101 -3.82 -22.76 36.96
N GLY A 102 -3.47 -22.84 38.24
CA GLY A 102 -3.91 -21.86 39.25
C GLY A 102 -3.33 -20.47 38.96
N VAL A 103 -4.10 -19.44 39.29
CA VAL A 103 -3.66 -18.04 39.13
C VAL A 103 -3.08 -17.45 40.41
N ASP A 104 -3.35 -18.08 41.55
CA ASP A 104 -2.82 -17.70 42.86
C ASP A 104 -3.05 -18.80 43.92
N TYR A 105 -2.58 -18.60 45.15
CA TYR A 105 -2.88 -19.43 46.32
C TYR A 105 -3.09 -18.59 47.59
N ILE A 106 -3.77 -19.18 48.58
CA ILE A 106 -4.00 -18.63 49.93
C ILE A 106 -3.63 -19.72 50.96
N THR A 107 -2.84 -19.36 51.96
CA THR A 107 -2.46 -20.27 53.05
C THR A 107 -3.52 -20.31 54.15
N LYS A 108 -3.73 -21.49 54.74
CA LYS A 108 -4.54 -21.72 55.96
C LYS A 108 -3.62 -21.53 57.19
N PRO A 109 -4.09 -20.90 58.29
CA PRO A 109 -5.43 -20.36 58.52
C PRO A 109 -5.68 -19.01 57.82
N PHE A 110 -6.91 -18.81 57.35
CA PHE A 110 -7.26 -17.66 56.51
C PHE A 110 -7.22 -16.32 57.26
N GLN A 111 -6.55 -15.34 56.66
CA GLN A 111 -6.65 -13.93 57.05
C GLN A 111 -7.62 -13.21 56.11
N ALA A 112 -8.62 -12.53 56.69
CA ALA A 112 -9.67 -11.88 55.90
C ALA A 112 -9.12 -10.85 54.90
N SER A 113 -8.13 -10.05 55.30
CA SER A 113 -7.49 -9.06 54.43
C SER A 113 -6.78 -9.70 53.24
N GLU A 114 -6.09 -10.83 53.44
CA GLU A 114 -5.39 -11.54 52.38
C GLU A 114 -6.35 -12.15 51.37
N VAL A 115 -7.37 -12.89 51.84
CA VAL A 115 -8.39 -13.51 50.98
C VAL A 115 -9.05 -12.45 50.10
N LEU A 116 -9.49 -11.34 50.70
CA LEU A 116 -10.18 -10.28 49.99
C LEU A 116 -9.28 -9.59 48.96
N ALA A 117 -8.04 -9.28 49.33
CA ALA A 117 -7.08 -8.65 48.42
C ALA A 117 -6.82 -9.53 47.18
N ARG A 118 -6.57 -10.83 47.38
CA ARG A 118 -6.29 -11.76 46.27
C ARG A 118 -7.51 -11.96 45.38
N VAL A 119 -8.70 -12.16 45.96
CA VAL A 119 -9.95 -12.28 45.20
C VAL A 119 -10.22 -11.02 44.38
N GLN A 120 -10.13 -9.83 44.99
CA GLN A 120 -10.36 -8.56 44.30
C GLN A 120 -9.35 -8.33 43.17
N ASN A 121 -8.07 -8.65 43.39
CA ASN A 121 -7.04 -8.52 42.37
C ASN A 121 -7.35 -9.40 41.15
N GLN A 122 -7.69 -10.68 41.38
CA GLN A 122 -7.96 -11.61 40.27
C GLN A 122 -9.22 -11.21 39.49
N LEU A 123 -10.29 -10.79 40.16
CA LEU A 123 -11.49 -10.29 39.51
C LEU A 123 -11.22 -9.01 38.69
N THR A 124 -10.39 -8.11 39.22
CA THR A 124 -10.00 -6.88 38.52
C THR A 124 -9.21 -7.19 37.25
N ILE A 125 -8.23 -8.09 37.34
CA ILE A 125 -7.42 -8.52 36.19
C ILE A 125 -8.31 -9.14 35.11
N GLN A 126 -9.23 -10.04 35.49
CA GLN A 126 -10.14 -10.68 34.55
C GLN A 126 -11.05 -9.65 33.86
N HIS A 127 -11.60 -8.70 34.63
CA HIS A 127 -12.45 -7.64 34.10
C HIS A 127 -11.70 -6.76 33.08
N GLN A 128 -10.49 -6.33 33.41
CA GLN A 128 -9.65 -5.51 32.53
C GLN A 128 -9.25 -6.27 31.26
N GLN A 129 -8.87 -7.54 31.38
CA GLN A 129 -8.54 -8.38 30.22
C GLN A 129 -9.73 -8.51 29.27
N ARG A 130 -10.93 -8.74 29.80
CA ARG A 130 -12.15 -8.80 28.99
C ARG A 130 -12.42 -7.48 28.27
N GLN A 131 -12.33 -6.35 28.98
CA GLN A 131 -12.52 -5.03 28.38
C GLN A 131 -11.49 -4.74 27.29
N LEU A 132 -10.22 -5.10 27.50
CA LEU A 132 -9.17 -4.92 26.50
C LEU A 132 -9.42 -5.74 25.24
N VAL A 133 -9.86 -7.00 25.39
CA VAL A 133 -10.21 -7.85 24.24
C VAL A 133 -11.40 -7.26 23.48
N GLU A 134 -12.45 -6.83 24.18
CA GLU A 134 -13.62 -6.20 23.56
C GLU A 134 -13.23 -4.90 22.80
N GLN A 135 -12.39 -4.05 23.41
CA GLN A 135 -11.88 -2.83 22.76
C GLN A 135 -11.00 -3.13 21.55
N ASN A 136 -10.12 -4.14 21.62
CA ASN A 136 -9.29 -4.53 20.49
C ASN A 136 -10.13 -4.99 19.31
N LEU A 137 -11.16 -5.82 19.56
CA LEU A 137 -12.07 -6.28 18.51
C LEU A 137 -12.83 -5.11 17.88
N TYR A 138 -13.30 -4.17 18.70
CA TYR A 138 -13.97 -2.97 18.20
C TYR A 138 -13.05 -2.11 17.33
N LEU A 139 -11.84 -1.81 17.80
CA LEU A 139 -10.87 -1.00 17.06
C LEU A 139 -10.43 -1.67 15.75
N GLN A 140 -10.28 -2.99 15.75
CA GLN A 140 -9.94 -3.73 14.53
C GLN A 140 -11.03 -3.61 13.47
N ALA A 141 -12.31 -3.69 13.86
CA ALA A 141 -13.43 -3.52 12.93
C ALA A 141 -13.46 -2.08 12.36
N GLU A 142 -13.25 -1.07 13.20
CA GLU A 142 -13.20 0.34 12.79
C GLU A 142 -12.03 0.61 11.82
N ILE A 143 -10.84 0.07 12.09
CA ILE A 143 -9.67 0.21 11.21
C ILE A 143 -9.94 -0.42 9.85
N GLN A 144 -10.53 -1.62 9.82
CA GLN A 144 -10.87 -2.29 8.56
C GLN A 144 -11.85 -1.47 7.73
N GLU A 145 -12.86 -0.87 8.36
CA GLU A 145 -13.84 -0.04 7.65
C GLU A 145 -13.21 1.24 7.10
N ARG A 146 -12.40 1.93 7.89
CA ARG A 146 -11.66 3.12 7.43
C ARG A 146 -10.77 2.82 6.23
N GLN A 147 -10.04 1.70 6.27
CA GLN A 147 -9.18 1.30 5.16
C GLN A 147 -9.96 1.03 3.86
N ARG A 148 -11.15 0.44 3.96
CA ARG A 148 -12.03 0.21 2.79
C ARG A 148 -12.51 1.53 2.20
N LEU A 149 -12.94 2.46 3.04
CA LEU A 149 -13.39 3.79 2.62
C LEU A 149 -12.25 4.59 1.98
N GLU A 150 -11.06 4.57 2.57
CA GLU A 150 -9.87 5.23 2.00
C GLU A 150 -9.49 4.65 0.64
N PHE A 151 -9.53 3.33 0.49
CA PHE A 151 -9.26 2.70 -0.79
C PHE A 151 -10.30 3.10 -1.86
N ALA A 152 -11.58 3.07 -1.52
CA ALA A 152 -12.65 3.48 -2.43
C ALA A 152 -12.54 4.96 -2.83
N LEU A 153 -12.25 5.83 -1.87
CA LEU A 153 -12.03 7.26 -2.12
C LEU A 153 -10.83 7.49 -3.04
N ARG A 154 -9.73 6.75 -2.83
CA ARG A 154 -8.56 6.84 -3.69
C ARG A 154 -8.86 6.41 -5.11
N GLN A 155 -9.61 5.30 -5.30
CA GLN A 155 -10.02 4.84 -6.62
C GLN A 155 -10.91 5.86 -7.32
N ALA A 156 -11.95 6.36 -6.65
CA ALA A 156 -12.83 7.38 -7.20
C ALA A 156 -12.07 8.65 -7.63
N ASN A 157 -11.08 9.08 -6.83
CA ASN A 157 -10.22 10.21 -7.20
C ASN A 157 -9.36 9.92 -8.44
N LEU A 158 -8.81 8.71 -8.57
CA LEU A 158 -8.07 8.31 -9.78
C LEU A 158 -8.97 8.25 -11.01
N ASP A 159 -10.22 7.79 -10.86
CA ASP A 159 -11.19 7.77 -11.94
C ASP A 159 -11.59 9.18 -12.36
N LEU A 160 -11.85 10.08 -11.40
CA LEU A 160 -12.09 11.51 -11.67
C LEU A 160 -10.91 12.16 -12.38
N GLN A 161 -9.68 11.87 -11.95
CA GLN A 161 -8.47 12.37 -12.61
C GLN A 161 -8.35 11.85 -14.04
N ARG A 162 -8.66 10.56 -14.28
CA ARG A 162 -8.72 9.99 -15.63
C ARG A 162 -9.80 10.66 -16.49
N LEU A 163 -10.97 10.96 -15.94
CA LEU A 163 -12.03 11.70 -16.63
C LEU A 163 -11.60 13.15 -16.95
N ALA A 164 -10.73 13.74 -16.14
CA ALA A 164 -10.14 15.07 -16.35
C ALA A 164 -8.83 15.05 -17.16
N SER A 165 -8.58 14.02 -17.97
CA SER A 165 -7.34 13.86 -18.78
C SER A 165 -7.34 14.65 -20.10
N VAL A 166 -8.46 15.27 -20.45
CA VAL A 166 -8.69 15.94 -21.73
C VAL A 166 -8.67 17.46 -21.54
N ASP A 167 -8.11 18.19 -22.50
CA ASP A 167 -8.21 19.65 -22.58
C ASP A 167 -9.62 20.06 -23.00
N SER A 168 -10.26 20.91 -22.19
CA SER A 168 -11.67 21.28 -22.36
C SER A 168 -11.97 22.00 -23.68
N LEU A 169 -11.01 22.73 -24.25
CA LEU A 169 -11.18 23.44 -25.51
C LEU A 169 -10.97 22.51 -26.70
N THR A 170 -9.88 21.75 -26.72
CA THR A 170 -9.41 21.05 -27.91
C THR A 170 -9.82 19.59 -27.99
N GLN A 171 -10.29 19.03 -26.87
CA GLN A 171 -10.73 17.63 -26.73
C GLN A 171 -9.63 16.59 -27.02
N VAL A 172 -8.36 17.01 -27.02
CA VAL A 172 -7.18 16.13 -26.97
C VAL A 172 -6.64 16.04 -25.55
N ALA A 173 -5.65 15.20 -25.28
CA ALA A 173 -5.08 15.09 -23.94
C ALA A 173 -4.57 16.46 -23.43
N ASN A 174 -4.64 16.70 -22.12
CA ASN A 174 -4.05 17.89 -21.52
C ASN A 174 -2.57 17.67 -21.17
N ARG A 175 -1.88 18.75 -20.80
CA ARG A 175 -0.46 18.71 -20.41
C ARG A 175 -0.16 17.67 -19.32
N ARG A 176 -1.06 17.49 -18.35
CA ARG A 176 -0.87 16.51 -17.28
C ARG A 176 -0.87 15.09 -17.82
N CYS A 177 -1.84 14.74 -18.66
CA CYS A 177 -1.90 13.44 -19.32
C CYS A 177 -0.67 13.20 -20.20
N PHE A 178 -0.17 14.23 -20.87
CA PHE A 178 1.11 14.19 -21.58
C PHE A 178 2.30 13.85 -20.65
N ASP A 179 2.47 14.57 -19.54
CA ASP A 179 3.60 14.37 -18.63
C ASP A 179 3.58 12.95 -18.03
N GLU A 180 2.39 12.45 -17.66
CA GLU A 180 2.20 11.10 -17.13
C GLU A 180 2.48 10.02 -18.19
N HIS A 181 1.96 10.17 -19.42
CA HIS A 181 2.21 9.23 -20.52
C HIS A 181 3.67 9.20 -20.95
N LEU A 182 4.31 10.37 -21.03
CA LEU A 182 5.73 10.47 -21.36
C LEU A 182 6.59 9.74 -20.32
N ALA A 183 6.30 9.91 -19.03
CA ALA A 183 7.05 9.23 -17.97
C ALA A 183 6.89 7.70 -18.04
N GLN A 184 5.68 7.21 -18.34
CA GLN A 184 5.41 5.78 -18.50
C GLN A 184 6.14 5.19 -19.71
N GLU A 185 6.00 5.81 -20.88
CA GLU A 185 6.67 5.37 -22.12
C GLU A 185 8.19 5.48 -22.01
N TRP A 186 8.73 6.50 -21.33
CA TRP A 186 10.16 6.61 -21.06
C TRP A 186 10.69 5.40 -20.31
N GLN A 187 10.04 5.00 -19.22
CA GLN A 187 10.44 3.84 -18.43
C GLN A 187 10.33 2.54 -19.22
N ARG A 188 9.25 2.36 -20.00
CA ARG A 188 9.06 1.15 -20.82
C ARG A 188 10.14 1.04 -21.89
N LEU A 189 10.32 2.10 -22.69
CA LEU A 189 11.23 2.10 -23.83
C LEU A 189 12.71 2.12 -23.39
N ALA A 190 13.03 2.65 -22.21
CA ALA A 190 14.36 2.52 -21.62
C ALA A 190 14.71 1.06 -21.30
N ARG A 191 13.74 0.24 -20.90
CA ARG A 191 13.97 -1.21 -20.66
C ARG A 191 14.03 -1.99 -21.96
N GLU A 192 13.14 -1.67 -22.90
CA GLU A 192 13.05 -2.34 -24.20
C GLU A 192 14.14 -1.90 -25.19
N GLN A 193 14.88 -0.83 -24.88
CA GLN A 193 15.89 -0.22 -25.76
C GLN A 193 15.31 0.17 -27.13
N LEU A 194 14.08 0.71 -27.11
CA LEU A 194 13.34 1.14 -28.28
C LEU A 194 13.29 2.68 -28.37
N PRO A 195 13.16 3.24 -29.58
CA PRO A 195 13.16 4.68 -29.79
C PRO A 195 11.88 5.33 -29.25
N LEU A 196 12.01 6.54 -28.72
CA LEU A 196 10.94 7.44 -28.38
C LEU A 196 11.15 8.75 -29.15
N SER A 197 10.13 9.15 -29.91
CA SER A 197 10.14 10.44 -30.61
C SER A 197 9.09 11.38 -30.05
N LEU A 198 9.39 12.66 -30.12
CA LEU A 198 8.53 13.75 -29.65
C LEU A 198 8.50 14.85 -30.71
N ILE A 199 7.30 15.39 -30.95
CA ILE A 199 7.09 16.53 -31.82
C ILE A 199 6.41 17.63 -31.01
N LEU A 200 7.05 18.79 -30.87
CA LEU A 200 6.43 20.00 -30.38
C LEU A 200 5.94 20.83 -31.56
N CYS A 201 4.71 21.32 -31.48
CA CYS A 201 4.03 22.07 -32.52
C CYS A 201 3.58 23.41 -31.95
N ASP A 202 3.76 24.49 -32.71
CA ASP A 202 3.28 25.81 -32.35
C ASP A 202 2.60 26.48 -33.54
N VAL A 203 1.48 27.15 -33.27
CA VAL A 203 0.69 27.85 -34.29
C VAL A 203 1.33 29.17 -34.66
N ASP A 204 1.77 29.29 -35.91
CA ASP A 204 2.50 30.46 -36.39
C ASP A 204 1.64 31.72 -36.31
N TYR A 205 2.16 32.75 -35.62
CA TYR A 205 1.53 34.07 -35.46
C TYR A 205 0.13 34.06 -34.82
N PHE A 206 -0.17 33.07 -33.97
CA PHE A 206 -1.50 32.91 -33.38
C PHE A 206 -1.96 34.11 -32.54
N LYS A 207 -1.05 34.83 -31.87
CA LYS A 207 -1.38 36.11 -31.24
C LYS A 207 -1.99 37.12 -32.24
N HIS A 208 -1.37 37.30 -33.41
CA HIS A 208 -1.91 38.19 -34.45
C HIS A 208 -3.21 37.68 -35.05
N PHE A 209 -3.40 36.35 -35.09
CA PHE A 209 -4.67 35.75 -35.45
C PHE A 209 -5.77 36.18 -34.47
N ASN A 210 -5.53 36.00 -33.16
CA ASN A 210 -6.48 36.37 -32.11
C ASN A 210 -6.79 37.87 -32.09
N ASP A 211 -5.76 38.71 -32.24
CA ASP A 211 -5.94 40.16 -32.26
C ASP A 211 -6.81 40.63 -33.44
N HIS A 212 -6.84 39.88 -34.54
CA HIS A 212 -7.61 40.23 -35.74
C HIS A 212 -8.99 39.58 -35.81
N TYR A 213 -9.10 38.29 -35.49
CA TYR A 213 -10.33 37.50 -35.63
C TYR A 213 -11.08 37.31 -34.31
N GLY A 214 -10.49 37.70 -33.18
CA GLY A 214 -11.02 37.54 -31.84
C GLY A 214 -10.75 36.18 -31.23
N HIS A 215 -10.76 36.12 -29.89
CA HIS A 215 -10.44 34.90 -29.13
C HIS A 215 -11.35 33.71 -29.44
N LEU A 216 -12.66 33.93 -29.68
CA LEU A 216 -13.58 32.85 -30.03
C LEU A 216 -13.22 32.18 -31.38
N ALA A 217 -12.75 32.96 -32.35
CA ALA A 217 -12.25 32.41 -33.61
C ALA A 217 -10.92 31.67 -33.41
N GLY A 218 -10.08 32.18 -32.52
CA GLY A 218 -8.87 31.50 -32.05
C GLY A 218 -9.17 30.13 -31.45
N ASP A 219 -10.14 30.07 -30.55
CA ASP A 219 -10.58 28.83 -29.89
C ASP A 219 -11.07 27.79 -30.91
N ALA A 220 -11.90 28.22 -31.86
CA ALA A 220 -12.34 27.36 -32.96
C ALA A 220 -11.18 26.91 -33.86
N CYS A 221 -10.19 27.76 -34.07
CA CYS A 221 -8.97 27.42 -34.81
C CYS A 221 -8.16 26.34 -34.08
N LEU A 222 -7.89 26.52 -32.78
CA LEU A 222 -7.16 25.55 -31.96
C LEU A 222 -7.88 24.21 -31.90
N HIS A 223 -9.21 24.21 -31.74
CA HIS A 223 -10.00 22.99 -31.77
C HIS A 223 -9.82 22.25 -33.10
N ARG A 224 -9.92 22.94 -34.25
CA ARG A 224 -9.72 22.30 -35.57
C ARG A 224 -8.30 21.74 -35.73
N ILE A 225 -7.28 22.49 -35.33
CA ILE A 225 -5.89 22.04 -35.38
C ILE A 225 -5.71 20.75 -34.57
N ALA A 226 -6.21 20.74 -33.33
CA ALA A 226 -6.10 19.59 -32.44
C ALA A 226 -6.76 18.33 -33.02
N GLN A 227 -7.99 18.47 -33.52
CA GLN A 227 -8.71 17.37 -34.16
C GLN A 227 -7.99 16.86 -35.41
N THR A 228 -7.40 17.75 -36.21
CA THR A 228 -6.62 17.37 -37.39
C THR A 228 -5.35 16.62 -37.01
N ILE A 229 -4.61 17.06 -35.99
CA ILE A 229 -3.44 16.32 -35.49
C ILE A 229 -3.88 14.94 -34.98
N GLY A 230 -4.97 14.87 -34.21
CA GLY A 230 -5.55 13.62 -33.71
C GLY A 230 -5.99 12.63 -34.79
N GLN A 231 -6.39 13.10 -35.98
CA GLN A 231 -6.73 12.23 -37.12
C GLN A 231 -5.50 11.71 -37.88
N VAL A 232 -4.38 12.43 -37.80
CA VAL A 232 -3.11 12.04 -38.43
C VAL A 232 -2.44 10.92 -37.65
N ILE A 233 -2.44 11.02 -36.32
CA ILE A 233 -1.93 9.94 -35.46
C ILE A 233 -2.96 8.81 -35.37
N LYS A 234 -2.56 7.59 -35.70
CA LYS A 234 -3.48 6.45 -35.83
C LYS A 234 -3.13 5.28 -34.92
N ARG A 235 -1.96 5.28 -34.29
CA ARG A 235 -1.54 4.16 -33.45
C ARG A 235 -2.08 4.37 -32.04
N PRO A 236 -2.57 3.31 -31.37
CA PRO A 236 -3.10 3.41 -30.00
C PRO A 236 -2.10 3.95 -28.97
N ALA A 237 -0.80 3.80 -29.23
CA ALA A 237 0.27 4.28 -28.34
C ALA A 237 0.68 5.73 -28.60
N ASP A 238 0.31 6.30 -29.77
CA ASP A 238 0.59 7.70 -30.08
C ASP A 238 -0.34 8.58 -29.25
N LEU A 239 0.18 9.69 -28.72
CA LEU A 239 -0.60 10.65 -27.94
C LEU A 239 -0.44 12.05 -28.52
N VAL A 240 -1.56 12.73 -28.79
CA VAL A 240 -1.59 14.19 -28.99
C VAL A 240 -2.13 14.85 -27.73
N ALA A 241 -1.44 15.90 -27.29
CA ALA A 241 -1.88 16.72 -26.19
C ALA A 241 -1.73 18.22 -26.48
N ARG A 242 -2.56 19.03 -25.83
CA ARG A 242 -2.35 20.48 -25.77
C ARG A 242 -1.36 20.79 -24.65
N TYR A 243 -0.19 21.31 -25.03
CA TYR A 243 0.92 21.55 -24.12
C TYR A 243 0.75 22.88 -23.35
N GLY A 244 0.20 23.90 -24.01
CA GLY A 244 -0.17 25.17 -23.37
C GLY A 244 -0.52 26.23 -24.42
N GLY A 245 -1.55 27.05 -24.17
CA GLY A 245 -1.93 28.13 -25.09
C GLY A 245 -2.18 27.63 -26.53
N GLU A 246 -1.27 27.97 -27.43
CA GLU A 246 -1.24 27.60 -28.86
C GLU A 246 -0.27 26.45 -29.20
N GLU A 247 0.30 25.81 -28.19
CA GLU A 247 1.27 24.73 -28.34
C GLU A 247 0.62 23.35 -28.19
N PHE A 248 1.01 22.44 -29.08
CA PHE A 248 0.62 21.04 -29.07
C PHE A 248 1.86 20.16 -29.02
N VAL A 249 1.68 18.94 -28.50
CA VAL A 249 2.75 17.97 -28.42
C VAL A 249 2.26 16.60 -28.86
N VAL A 250 3.11 15.87 -29.58
CA VAL A 250 2.84 14.51 -30.05
C VAL A 250 3.93 13.57 -29.54
N ILE A 251 3.54 12.55 -28.79
CA ILE A 251 4.41 11.45 -28.36
C ILE A 251 4.25 10.29 -29.35
N LEU A 252 5.37 9.78 -29.85
CA LEU A 252 5.42 8.65 -30.79
C LEU A 252 6.32 7.54 -30.21
N PRO A 253 5.75 6.61 -29.42
CA PRO A 253 6.48 5.45 -28.91
C PRO A 253 6.95 4.54 -30.04
N ASN A 254 8.08 3.87 -29.82
CA ASN A 254 8.68 2.94 -30.79
C ASN A 254 8.77 3.52 -32.22
N THR A 255 9.10 4.80 -32.31
CA THR A 255 9.21 5.52 -33.57
C THR A 255 10.58 6.19 -33.64
N HIS A 256 11.35 5.86 -34.67
CA HIS A 256 12.63 6.50 -34.96
C HIS A 256 12.44 7.87 -35.64
N ALA A 257 13.52 8.64 -35.71
CA ALA A 257 13.60 9.96 -36.33
C ALA A 257 12.86 10.07 -37.69
N ALA A 258 13.11 9.16 -38.62
CA ALA A 258 12.48 9.19 -39.95
C ALA A 258 10.95 9.05 -39.88
N GLY A 259 10.44 8.21 -38.97
CA GLY A 259 9.00 8.05 -38.74
C GLY A 259 8.40 9.30 -38.11
N ALA A 260 9.10 9.95 -37.19
CA ALA A 260 8.65 11.21 -36.59
C ALA A 260 8.59 12.35 -37.61
N VAL A 261 9.59 12.44 -38.50
CA VAL A 261 9.57 13.39 -39.64
C VAL A 261 8.39 13.13 -40.55
N PHE A 262 8.13 11.88 -40.91
CA PHE A 262 6.97 11.51 -41.72
C PHE A 262 5.64 11.96 -41.07
N VAL A 263 5.48 11.74 -39.76
CA VAL A 263 4.29 12.21 -39.03
C VAL A 263 4.20 13.74 -39.04
N ALA A 264 5.32 14.45 -38.83
CA ALA A 264 5.35 15.91 -38.86
C ALA A 264 4.93 16.48 -40.22
N GLU A 265 5.40 15.89 -41.32
CA GLU A 265 5.02 16.28 -42.69
C GLU A 265 3.54 16.04 -42.97
N GLN A 266 3.00 14.92 -42.47
CA GLN A 266 1.57 14.61 -42.57
C GLN A 266 0.72 15.61 -41.78
N VAL A 267 1.16 16.00 -40.58
CA VAL A 267 0.53 17.05 -39.78
C VAL A 267 0.54 18.37 -40.55
N GLN A 268 1.69 18.82 -41.07
CA GLN A 268 1.76 20.07 -41.85
C GLN A 268 0.84 20.05 -43.07
N THR A 269 0.83 18.94 -43.81
CA THR A 269 0.00 18.78 -45.00
C THR A 269 -1.48 18.82 -44.64
N ALA A 270 -1.90 18.11 -43.60
CA ALA A 270 -3.28 18.10 -43.14
C ALA A 270 -3.75 19.48 -42.66
N ILE A 271 -2.90 20.22 -41.94
CA ILE A 271 -3.23 21.58 -41.49
C ILE A 271 -3.34 22.54 -42.68
N ALA A 272 -2.42 22.46 -43.66
CA ALA A 272 -2.51 23.27 -44.87
C ALA A 272 -3.80 23.00 -45.67
N GLN A 273 -4.29 21.77 -45.67
CA GLN A 273 -5.55 21.38 -46.32
C GLN A 273 -6.80 21.96 -45.65
N LEU A 274 -6.74 22.34 -44.37
CA LEU A 274 -7.86 23.02 -43.70
C LEU A 274 -8.14 24.40 -44.30
N LYS A 275 -7.13 25.03 -44.93
CA LYS A 275 -7.23 26.38 -45.54
C LYS A 275 -7.84 27.42 -44.60
N LEU A 276 -7.48 27.37 -43.31
CA LEU A 276 -7.96 28.34 -42.32
C LEU A 276 -7.35 29.71 -42.62
N PRO A 277 -8.13 30.75 -42.93
CA PRO A 277 -7.59 32.06 -43.32
C PRO A 277 -6.80 32.72 -42.19
N HIS A 278 -5.61 33.26 -42.50
CA HIS A 278 -4.80 34.05 -41.58
C HIS A 278 -4.19 35.26 -42.30
N SER A 279 -4.97 36.33 -42.48
CA SER A 279 -4.55 37.54 -43.23
C SER A 279 -3.39 38.31 -42.59
N LYS A 280 -3.15 38.11 -41.29
CA LYS A 280 -2.10 38.77 -40.50
C LYS A 280 -0.82 37.93 -40.34
N SER A 281 -0.77 36.74 -40.95
CA SER A 281 0.47 35.96 -40.96
C SER A 281 1.41 36.49 -42.03
N ALA A 282 2.68 36.68 -41.66
CA ALA A 282 3.73 37.05 -42.60
C ALA A 282 4.29 35.84 -43.37
N VAL A 283 3.78 34.63 -43.12
CA VAL A 283 4.30 33.38 -43.69
C VAL A 283 3.38 32.83 -44.77
N ASN A 284 2.07 32.81 -44.52
CA ASN A 284 1.07 32.32 -45.46
C ASN A 284 -0.26 33.01 -45.19
N SER A 285 -1.09 33.17 -46.23
CA SER A 285 -2.49 33.60 -46.12
C SER A 285 -3.39 32.65 -45.30
N CYS A 286 -2.88 31.47 -44.93
CA CYS A 286 -3.56 30.48 -44.09
C CYS A 286 -2.76 30.19 -42.81
N VAL A 287 -3.42 29.62 -41.80
CA VAL A 287 -2.79 29.14 -40.56
C VAL A 287 -1.78 28.03 -40.86
N THR A 288 -0.60 28.11 -40.24
CA THR A 288 0.50 27.14 -40.39
C THR A 288 1.08 26.75 -39.03
N LEU A 289 1.84 25.65 -39.01
CA LEU A 289 2.55 25.18 -37.82
C LEU A 289 4.06 25.18 -38.04
N SER A 290 4.79 25.60 -37.01
CA SER A 290 6.21 25.29 -36.84
C SER A 290 6.35 24.06 -35.94
N LEU A 291 7.28 23.15 -36.28
CA LEU A 291 7.46 21.89 -35.55
C LEU A 291 8.91 21.67 -35.14
N GLY A 292 9.11 21.23 -33.90
CA GLY A 292 10.39 20.78 -33.36
C GLY A 292 10.35 19.28 -33.09
N ILE A 293 11.23 18.52 -33.75
CA ILE A 293 11.28 17.07 -33.70
C ILE A 293 12.52 16.63 -32.93
N THR A 294 12.36 15.61 -32.08
CA THR A 294 13.47 14.91 -31.45
C THR A 294 13.19 13.41 -31.43
N SER A 295 14.26 12.61 -31.41
CA SER A 295 14.18 11.16 -31.34
C SER A 295 15.42 10.62 -30.64
N LEU A 296 15.24 9.75 -29.66
CA LEU A 296 16.32 9.07 -28.96
C LEU A 296 15.84 7.74 -28.41
N ILE A 297 16.77 6.91 -27.95
CA ILE A 297 16.46 5.73 -27.13
C ILE A 297 16.59 6.17 -25.66
N PRO A 298 15.52 6.11 -24.86
CA PRO A 298 15.57 6.46 -23.44
C PRO A 298 16.58 5.61 -22.68
N THR A 299 17.20 6.19 -21.66
CA THR A 299 18.14 5.51 -20.78
C THR A 299 17.86 5.89 -19.33
N ALA A 300 18.25 5.04 -18.38
CA ALA A 300 17.96 5.25 -16.96
C ALA A 300 18.71 6.46 -16.35
N ASP A 301 19.81 6.89 -16.98
CA ASP A 301 20.64 8.04 -16.59
C ASP A 301 20.16 9.37 -17.19
N ARG A 302 19.19 9.36 -18.11
CA ARG A 302 18.64 10.55 -18.77
C ARG A 302 17.23 10.85 -18.29
N SER A 303 16.89 12.14 -18.28
CA SER A 303 15.56 12.63 -17.91
C SER A 303 14.68 12.83 -19.15
N PRO A 304 13.36 12.55 -19.09
CA PRO A 304 12.40 12.93 -20.12
C PRO A 304 12.44 14.42 -20.48
N HIS A 305 12.83 15.28 -19.53
CA HIS A 305 12.98 16.72 -19.75
C HIS A 305 14.00 17.05 -20.83
N ALA A 306 15.05 16.23 -21.00
CA ALA A 306 16.03 16.42 -22.06
C ALA A 306 15.43 16.22 -23.45
N LEU A 307 14.44 15.33 -23.58
CA LEU A 307 13.69 15.14 -24.82
C LEU A 307 12.88 16.39 -25.15
N ILE A 308 12.12 16.90 -24.18
CA ILE A 308 11.32 18.12 -24.36
C ILE A 308 12.20 19.31 -24.73
N ALA A 309 13.31 19.51 -24.01
CA ALA A 309 14.25 20.61 -24.28
C ALA A 309 14.86 20.53 -25.69
N ALA A 310 15.18 19.33 -26.17
CA ALA A 310 15.68 19.13 -27.52
C ALA A 310 14.62 19.44 -28.59
N ALA A 311 13.36 19.04 -28.37
CA ALA A 311 12.26 19.39 -29.25
C ALA A 311 12.01 20.91 -29.29
N ASP A 312 12.10 21.57 -28.14
CA ASP A 312 11.89 23.03 -28.02
C ASP A 312 12.99 23.81 -28.75
N ALA A 313 14.25 23.42 -28.61
CA ALA A 313 15.37 23.99 -29.37
C ALA A 313 15.18 23.83 -30.89
N ALA A 314 14.67 22.68 -31.34
CA ALA A 314 14.33 22.47 -32.74
C ALA A 314 13.16 23.37 -33.18
N LEU A 315 12.11 23.50 -32.36
CA LEU A 315 10.96 24.36 -32.64
C LEU A 315 11.38 25.84 -32.76
N TYR A 316 12.23 26.31 -31.85
CA TYR A 316 12.82 27.65 -31.91
C TYR A 316 13.59 27.88 -33.22
N THR A 317 14.34 26.87 -33.67
CA THR A 317 15.05 26.91 -34.95
C THR A 317 14.08 26.96 -36.13
N ALA A 318 12.96 26.23 -36.08
CA ALA A 318 11.93 26.28 -37.10
C ALA A 318 11.29 27.68 -37.20
N LYS A 319 10.96 28.29 -36.05
CA LYS A 319 10.40 29.65 -35.98
C LYS A 319 11.36 30.71 -36.52
N SER A 320 12.63 30.67 -36.11
CA SER A 320 13.64 31.66 -36.52
C SER A 320 14.01 31.56 -38.00
N GLN A 321 13.90 30.37 -38.61
CA GLN A 321 14.19 30.17 -40.03
C GLN A 321 12.99 30.42 -40.95
N GLY A 322 11.97 31.13 -40.48
CA GLY A 322 10.85 31.58 -41.30
C GLY A 322 9.58 30.74 -41.18
N ARG A 323 9.42 29.96 -40.09
CA ARG A 323 8.17 29.28 -39.71
C ARG A 323 7.63 28.30 -40.77
N ASN A 324 6.42 27.76 -40.58
CA ASN A 324 5.77 26.77 -41.46
C ASN A 324 6.72 25.65 -41.92
N ARG A 325 7.51 25.11 -40.99
CA ARG A 325 8.49 24.07 -41.26
C ARG A 325 8.72 23.24 -40.02
N TRP A 326 9.26 22.05 -40.22
CA TRP A 326 9.84 21.27 -39.16
C TRP A 326 11.35 21.44 -39.10
N ARG A 327 11.90 21.32 -37.89
CA ARG A 327 13.32 21.13 -37.64
C ARG A 327 13.49 19.95 -36.70
N MET A 328 14.60 19.25 -36.86
CA MET A 328 14.93 18.13 -35.99
C MET A 328 16.20 18.47 -35.21
N HIS A 329 16.18 18.20 -33.90
CA HIS A 329 17.39 18.18 -33.10
C HIS A 329 18.06 16.82 -33.25
N LEU A 330 19.28 16.81 -33.79
CA LEU A 330 20.10 15.61 -33.88
C LEU A 330 20.77 15.39 -32.52
N CYS A 331 20.20 14.51 -31.69
CA CYS A 331 20.94 14.03 -30.52
C CYS A 331 22.10 13.18 -31.00
N GLU A 332 23.34 13.58 -30.68
CA GLU A 332 24.51 12.73 -30.90
C GLU A 332 24.28 11.38 -30.20
N GLN A 333 24.19 10.33 -31.01
CA GLN A 333 24.22 8.97 -30.49
C GLN A 333 25.62 8.77 -29.92
N THR A 334 25.75 8.64 -28.60
CA THR A 334 26.93 8.01 -28.02
C THR A 334 27.12 6.68 -28.73
N ALA A 335 28.19 6.59 -29.50
CA ALA A 335 28.51 5.46 -30.34
C ALA A 335 28.26 4.15 -29.58
N VAL A 336 27.42 3.28 -30.15
CA VAL A 336 27.47 1.85 -29.83
C VAL A 336 28.94 1.48 -29.92
N LYS A 337 29.56 1.10 -28.79
CA LYS A 337 30.92 0.56 -28.78
C LYS A 337 30.96 -0.53 -29.86
N LYS A 338 31.64 -0.25 -30.98
CA LYS A 338 32.06 -1.30 -31.91
C LYS A 338 32.80 -2.32 -31.05
N LEU A 339 32.24 -3.52 -30.89
CA LEU A 339 33.07 -4.64 -30.47
C LEU A 339 34.25 -4.69 -31.45
N PRO A 340 35.51 -4.76 -30.98
CA PRO A 340 36.60 -4.95 -31.90
C PRO A 340 36.40 -6.29 -32.60
N SER A 341 36.43 -6.25 -33.92
CA SER A 341 36.51 -7.40 -34.79
C SER A 341 37.62 -8.33 -34.30
N ARG A 342 37.26 -9.53 -33.84
CA ARG A 342 38.24 -10.61 -33.66
C ARG A 342 38.71 -11.04 -35.05
N SER A 343 39.80 -10.46 -35.51
CA SER A 343 40.65 -11.07 -36.53
C SER A 343 41.49 -12.16 -35.88
N GLN A 344 41.54 -13.31 -36.54
CA GLN A 344 42.45 -14.42 -36.28
C GLN A 344 43.90 -13.95 -36.21
N ALA A 345 44.61 -14.30 -35.13
CA ALA A 345 45.97 -14.85 -35.11
C ALA A 345 46.56 -14.73 -33.70
N ASP A 346 47.33 -15.75 -33.34
CA ASP A 346 48.30 -15.85 -32.24
C ASP A 346 47.77 -16.21 -30.85
N PHE A 347 48.34 -17.17 -30.13
CA PHE A 347 49.12 -18.37 -30.44
C PHE A 347 49.10 -19.16 -29.12
N SER A 348 48.99 -20.48 -29.20
CA SER A 348 49.00 -21.39 -28.06
C SER A 348 50.34 -21.37 -27.31
N LEU A 349 50.29 -21.47 -25.98
CA LEU A 349 51.31 -21.99 -25.06
C LEU A 349 50.58 -22.27 -23.73
N GLU A 350 49.85 -23.38 -23.62
CA GLU A 350 50.28 -24.69 -23.09
C GLU A 350 50.89 -24.68 -21.68
N LEU A 351 50.38 -25.61 -20.85
CA LEU A 351 51.07 -26.38 -19.80
C LEU A 351 51.19 -25.79 -18.37
N TRP A 352 50.29 -26.21 -17.47
CA TRP A 352 50.55 -27.14 -16.32
C TRP A 352 49.36 -27.20 -15.36
N ILE A 353 48.59 -28.29 -15.36
CA ILE A 353 48.63 -29.44 -14.43
C ILE A 353 47.96 -29.16 -13.06
N ASN A 354 46.84 -29.88 -12.87
CA ASN A 354 46.31 -30.53 -11.67
C ASN A 354 46.67 -29.98 -10.28
N ASN A 355 45.63 -29.66 -9.49
CA ASN A 355 45.33 -30.42 -8.26
C ASN A 355 43.90 -30.16 -7.78
N SER A 356 43.05 -31.19 -7.84
CA SER A 356 41.81 -31.35 -7.06
C SER A 356 42.14 -32.01 -5.69
N PRO A 357 41.17 -32.43 -4.86
CA PRO A 357 40.26 -31.66 -3.99
C PRO A 357 40.36 -32.09 -2.49
N ASP A 358 39.49 -31.53 -1.64
CA ASP A 358 39.05 -32.00 -0.31
C ASP A 358 40.01 -31.99 0.90
N ASN A 359 39.64 -31.23 1.95
CA ASN A 359 39.34 -31.85 3.26
C ASN A 359 38.63 -30.93 4.30
N PHE A 360 37.45 -31.40 4.69
CA PHE A 360 36.80 -31.44 6.01
C PHE A 360 37.38 -30.68 7.23
N LEU A 361 36.49 -29.90 7.85
CA LEU A 361 36.06 -29.89 9.27
C LEU A 361 37.05 -30.40 10.36
N SER A 362 37.45 -29.51 11.29
CA SER A 362 37.05 -29.52 12.71
C SER A 362 38.01 -28.75 13.64
N LYS A 363 37.43 -28.19 14.72
CA LYS A 363 38.03 -27.64 15.96
C LYS A 363 38.62 -26.22 15.93
N ARG A 364 37.82 -25.24 16.38
CA ARG A 364 37.90 -24.71 17.75
C ARG A 364 36.69 -23.87 18.11
#